data_AF-A0A1Z9TRI4-F1
#
_entry.id   AF-A0A1Z9TRI4-F1
#
_cell.length_a   1.000
_cell.length_b   1.000
_cell.length_c   1.000
_cell.angle_alpha   90.00
_cell.angle_beta   90.00
_cell.angle_gamma   90.00
#
_symmetry.space_group_name_H-M   'P 1'
#
loop_
_entity.id
_entity.type
_entity.pdbx_description
1 polymer ?
#
loop_
_entity_poly.entity_id
_entity_poly.type
_entity_poly.pdbx_seq_one_letter_code
_entity_poly.pdbx_strand_id
1 'polypeptide(L)'
;MLIKIFLINFVTLAVLVKAAFSQMTALNAEISSLVRPNWEFESFWAIPRVGDTKPIVVISLLSEKNSVNVRCLDLEYFEIKKTFKPRAKLKREFLHKIMCKSINRAIKNTNGLERIVLKTGMREVGLRFDFLSGWIEIVRIPNPPQPEELHEQGSGLDLHQQDT
;
A
#
# COMPACT_ATOMS: atom_id res chain seq x y z
N MET A 1 1.68 -25.13 39.61
CA MET A 1 2.33 -23.81 39.62
C MET A 1 2.64 -23.31 38.20
N LEU A 2 3.25 -24.15 37.35
CA LEU A 2 3.54 -23.85 35.93
C LEU A 2 2.32 -23.38 35.10
N ILE A 3 1.16 -24.04 35.24
CA ILE A 3 -0.07 -23.68 34.50
C ILE A 3 -0.54 -22.25 34.83
N LYS A 4 -0.45 -21.81 36.09
CA LYS A 4 -0.83 -20.45 36.49
C LYS A 4 0.12 -19.39 35.93
N ILE A 5 1.42 -19.68 35.88
CA ILE A 5 2.43 -18.78 35.27
C ILE A 5 2.19 -18.67 33.76
N PHE A 6 1.88 -19.80 33.10
CA PHE A 6 1.57 -19.82 31.66
C PHE A 6 0.29 -19.00 31.35
N LEU A 7 -0.76 -19.13 32.17
CA LEU A 7 -1.98 -18.33 32.05
C LEU A 7 -1.73 -16.83 32.24
N ILE A 8 -0.92 -16.43 33.23
CA ILE A 8 -0.61 -15.01 33.45
C ILE A 8 0.19 -14.45 32.26
N ASN A 9 1.21 -15.16 31.79
CA ASN A 9 2.00 -14.73 30.63
C ASN A 9 1.17 -14.68 29.34
N PHE A 10 0.22 -15.59 29.18
CA PHE A 10 -0.70 -15.57 28.04
C PHE A 10 -1.65 -14.38 28.08
N VAL A 11 -2.20 -14.05 29.26
CA VAL A 11 -3.09 -12.88 29.43
C VAL A 11 -2.33 -11.57 29.22
N THR A 12 -1.12 -11.42 29.74
CA THR A 12 -0.31 -10.20 29.52
C THR A 12 0.06 -10.03 28.05
N LEU A 13 0.45 -11.10 27.36
CA LEU A 13 0.69 -11.08 25.92
C LEU A 13 -0.57 -10.70 25.14
N ALA A 14 -1.72 -11.27 25.48
CA ALA A 14 -2.99 -10.93 24.81
C ALA A 14 -3.39 -9.46 24.99
N VAL A 15 -3.14 -8.87 26.18
CA VAL A 15 -3.38 -7.44 26.42
C VAL A 15 -2.41 -6.57 25.61
N LEU A 16 -1.12 -6.92 25.56
CA LEU A 16 -0.11 -6.22 24.76
C LEU A 16 -0.46 -6.23 23.26
N VAL A 17 -0.85 -7.38 22.73
CA VAL A 17 -1.24 -7.54 21.33
C VAL A 17 -2.47 -6.71 21.02
N LYS A 18 -3.51 -6.74 21.87
CA LYS A 18 -4.71 -5.90 21.69
C LYS A 18 -4.39 -4.41 21.71
N ALA A 19 -3.52 -3.98 22.62
CA ALA A 19 -3.09 -2.58 22.70
C ALA A 19 -2.36 -2.14 21.43
N ALA A 20 -1.45 -2.96 20.91
CA ALA A 20 -0.73 -2.68 19.66
C ALA A 20 -1.68 -2.60 18.45
N PHE A 21 -2.63 -3.52 18.32
CA PHE A 21 -3.65 -3.45 17.27
C PHE A 21 -4.51 -2.19 17.39
N SER A 22 -4.97 -1.85 18.59
CA SER A 22 -5.76 -0.64 18.84
C SER A 22 -5.01 0.63 18.45
N GLN A 23 -3.71 0.70 18.74
CA GLN A 23 -2.86 1.83 18.36
C GLN A 23 -2.74 1.96 16.84
N MET A 24 -2.53 0.85 16.13
CA MET A 24 -2.46 0.86 14.65
C MET A 24 -3.80 1.28 14.03
N THR A 25 -4.93 0.75 14.52
CA THR A 25 -6.26 1.15 14.04
C THR A 25 -6.54 2.63 14.30
N ALA A 26 -6.16 3.16 15.47
CA ALA A 26 -6.31 4.57 15.78
C ALA A 26 -5.47 5.46 14.84
N LEU A 27 -4.25 5.02 14.52
CA LEU A 27 -3.36 5.73 13.60
C LEU A 27 -3.89 5.71 12.15
N ASN A 28 -4.41 4.57 11.70
CA ASN A 28 -5.10 4.46 10.41
C ASN A 28 -6.32 5.38 10.34
N ALA A 29 -7.11 5.47 11.42
CA ALA A 29 -8.24 6.38 11.51
C ALA A 29 -7.78 7.86 11.47
N GLU A 30 -6.69 8.21 12.18
CA GLU A 30 -6.11 9.55 12.17
C GLU A 30 -5.68 9.94 10.74
N ILE A 31 -4.93 9.09 10.03
CA ILE A 31 -4.53 9.33 8.63
C ILE A 31 -5.73 9.45 7.72
N SER A 32 -6.68 8.52 7.83
CA SER A 32 -7.91 8.53 7.03
C SER A 32 -8.67 9.83 7.24
N SER A 33 -8.84 10.28 8.48
CA SER A 33 -9.53 11.52 8.81
C SER A 33 -8.83 12.77 8.25
N LEU A 34 -7.51 12.73 8.16
CA LEU A 34 -6.70 13.85 7.70
C LEU A 34 -6.67 13.96 6.17
N VAL A 35 -6.52 12.84 5.47
CA VAL A 35 -6.34 12.81 4.01
C VAL A 35 -7.67 12.80 3.26
N ARG A 36 -8.70 12.12 3.80
CA ARG A 36 -10.00 11.93 3.11
C ARG A 36 -10.66 13.23 2.67
N PRO A 37 -10.66 14.34 3.44
CA PRO A 37 -11.24 15.61 2.99
C PRO A 37 -10.60 16.17 1.72
N ASN A 38 -9.36 15.80 1.42
CA ASN A 38 -8.61 16.25 0.24
C ASN A 38 -8.60 15.21 -0.90
N TRP A 39 -9.24 14.06 -0.70
CA TRP A 39 -9.21 12.93 -1.61
C TRP A 39 -10.57 12.67 -2.22
N GLU A 40 -10.70 12.94 -3.53
CA GLU A 40 -11.93 12.73 -4.31
C GLU A 40 -12.13 11.24 -4.68
N PHE A 41 -12.13 10.35 -3.69
CA PHE A 41 -12.18 8.89 -3.95
C PHE A 41 -13.56 8.42 -4.45
N GLU A 42 -14.63 9.06 -4.00
CA GLU A 42 -16.02 8.74 -4.39
C GLU A 42 -16.23 8.92 -5.90
N SER A 43 -15.51 9.85 -6.53
CA SER A 43 -15.50 10.07 -7.97
C SER A 43 -15.10 8.83 -8.79
N PHE A 44 -14.44 7.85 -8.15
CA PHE A 44 -14.00 6.62 -8.79
C PHE A 44 -15.02 5.49 -8.68
N TRP A 45 -16.12 5.65 -7.93
CA TRP A 45 -17.13 4.60 -7.74
C TRP A 45 -17.87 4.22 -9.03
N ALA A 46 -17.93 5.13 -10.00
CA ALA A 46 -18.47 4.84 -11.32
C ALA A 46 -17.59 3.85 -12.13
N ILE A 47 -16.33 3.66 -11.73
CA ILE A 47 -15.40 2.75 -12.40
C ILE A 47 -15.69 1.31 -11.95
N PRO A 48 -16.05 0.39 -12.86
CA PRO A 48 -16.33 -0.98 -12.50
C PRO A 48 -15.15 -1.63 -11.76
N ARG A 49 -15.43 -2.37 -10.70
CA ARG A 49 -14.40 -3.09 -9.93
C ARG A 49 -13.27 -2.18 -9.43
N VAL A 50 -13.59 -0.94 -9.04
CA VAL A 50 -12.60 -0.02 -8.46
C VAL A 50 -12.00 -0.60 -7.17
N GLY A 51 -12.79 -1.33 -6.39
CA GLY A 51 -12.37 -1.94 -5.12
C GLY A 51 -11.37 -3.08 -5.23
N ASP A 52 -11.26 -3.70 -6.41
CA ASP A 52 -10.21 -4.69 -6.70
C ASP A 52 -8.82 -4.04 -6.70
N THR A 53 -8.76 -2.72 -6.88
CA THR A 53 -7.52 -1.95 -6.94
C THR A 53 -7.34 -1.18 -5.64
N LYS A 54 -6.39 -1.64 -4.81
CA LYS A 54 -6.02 -1.01 -3.53
C LYS A 54 -4.57 -0.51 -3.60
N PRO A 55 -4.32 0.61 -4.29
CA PRO A 55 -2.96 1.05 -4.56
C PRO A 55 -2.22 1.35 -3.26
N ILE A 56 -0.96 0.94 -3.23
CA ILE A 56 -0.04 1.25 -2.13
C ILE A 56 0.83 2.42 -2.56
N VAL A 57 0.85 3.44 -1.71
CA VAL A 57 1.69 4.62 -1.87
C VAL A 57 2.68 4.68 -0.72
N VAL A 58 3.94 4.92 -1.05
CA VAL A 58 4.99 5.19 -0.07
C VAL A 58 5.14 6.68 0.11
N ILE A 59 5.12 7.07 1.37
CA ILE A 59 5.31 8.44 1.82
C ILE A 59 6.65 8.54 2.54
N SER A 60 7.44 9.55 2.19
CA SER A 60 8.67 9.90 2.91
C SER A 60 8.80 11.40 3.14
N LEU A 61 9.46 11.77 4.25
CA LEU A 61 9.70 13.17 4.60
C LEU A 61 10.95 13.67 3.89
N LEU A 62 10.82 14.77 3.15
CA LEU A 62 11.96 15.47 2.58
C LEU A 62 12.53 16.42 3.62
N SER A 63 13.79 16.17 4.00
CA SER A 63 14.47 16.77 5.16
C SER A 63 14.57 18.30 5.14
N GLU A 64 14.37 18.94 3.98
CA GLU A 64 14.64 20.37 3.79
C GLU A 64 13.40 21.27 3.70
N LYS A 65 12.19 20.72 3.52
CA LYS A 65 11.00 21.53 3.20
C LYS A 65 9.70 21.14 3.92
N ASN A 66 9.75 20.20 4.88
CA ASN A 66 8.53 19.55 5.42
C ASN A 66 7.60 19.05 4.31
N SER A 67 8.15 18.79 3.12
CA SER A 67 7.39 18.34 1.98
C SER A 67 7.36 16.82 1.97
N VAL A 68 6.23 16.30 1.54
CA VAL A 68 5.97 14.86 1.51
C VAL A 68 6.30 14.36 0.11
N ASN A 69 7.25 13.44 0.01
CA ASN A 69 7.50 12.70 -1.23
C ASN A 69 6.52 11.53 -1.32
N VAL A 70 5.98 11.30 -2.52
CA VAL A 70 4.91 10.34 -2.78
C VAL A 70 5.31 9.44 -3.93
N ARG A 71 5.43 8.14 -3.66
CA ARG A 71 5.77 7.10 -4.64
C ARG A 71 4.64 6.10 -4.76
N CYS A 72 4.14 5.88 -5.96
CA CYS A 72 3.08 4.89 -6.20
C CYS A 72 3.70 3.55 -6.57
N LEU A 73 3.64 2.57 -5.66
CA LEU A 73 4.39 1.33 -5.78
C LEU A 73 3.98 0.50 -6.99
N ASP A 74 2.69 0.39 -7.32
CA ASP A 74 2.25 -0.40 -8.47
C ASP A 74 2.87 0.09 -9.78
N LEU A 75 3.01 1.42 -9.93
CA LEU A 75 3.62 2.01 -11.12
C LEU A 75 5.14 1.90 -11.07
N GLU A 76 5.74 2.19 -9.92
CA GLU A 76 7.19 2.08 -9.74
C GLU A 76 7.69 0.65 -9.98
N TYR A 77 7.04 -0.33 -9.37
CA TYR A 77 7.41 -1.74 -9.51
C TYR A 77 7.10 -2.27 -10.89
N PHE A 78 6.08 -1.72 -11.57
CA PHE A 78 5.86 -2.03 -12.97
C PHE A 78 7.01 -1.55 -13.87
N GLU A 79 7.55 -0.35 -13.63
CA GLU A 79 8.72 0.14 -14.36
C GLU A 79 9.97 -0.69 -14.05
N ILE A 80 10.20 -1.09 -12.79
CA ILE A 80 11.26 -2.03 -12.43
C ILE A 80 11.06 -3.37 -13.16
N LYS A 81 9.82 -3.91 -13.16
CA LYS A 81 9.54 -5.17 -13.85
C LYS A 81 9.83 -5.11 -15.35
N LYS A 82 9.68 -3.96 -16.00
CA LYS A 82 10.01 -3.79 -17.42
C LYS A 82 11.50 -3.91 -17.72
N THR A 83 12.39 -3.61 -16.76
CA THR A 83 13.83 -3.78 -16.96
C THR A 83 14.21 -5.25 -17.16
N PHE A 84 13.49 -6.15 -16.50
CA PHE A 84 13.69 -7.60 -16.60
C PHE A 84 12.76 -8.26 -17.64
N LYS A 85 11.56 -7.71 -17.85
CA LYS A 85 10.56 -8.18 -18.83
C LYS A 85 10.02 -7.01 -19.66
N PRO A 86 10.67 -6.63 -20.76
CA PRO A 86 10.28 -5.46 -21.56
C PRO A 86 8.84 -5.48 -22.10
N ARG A 87 8.25 -6.67 -22.27
CA ARG A 87 6.86 -6.87 -22.73
C ARG A 87 5.83 -6.97 -21.60
N ALA A 88 6.22 -6.73 -20.35
CA ALA A 88 5.29 -6.74 -19.23
C ALA A 88 4.17 -5.71 -19.43
N LYS A 89 2.93 -6.10 -19.11
CA LYS A 89 1.76 -5.22 -19.11
C LYS A 89 1.22 -5.08 -17.70
N LEU A 90 0.88 -3.86 -17.28
CA LEU A 90 0.15 -3.61 -16.05
C LEU A 90 -1.34 -3.66 -16.36
N LYS A 91 -2.04 -4.58 -15.71
CA LYS A 91 -3.50 -4.69 -15.86
C LYS A 91 -4.13 -3.36 -15.42
N ARG A 92 -4.96 -2.76 -16.27
CA ARG A 92 -5.61 -1.45 -16.01
C ARG A 92 -4.61 -0.34 -15.67
N GLU A 93 -3.47 -0.29 -16.35
CA GLU A 93 -2.42 0.72 -16.14
C GLU A 93 -2.96 2.16 -16.04
N PHE A 94 -3.91 2.53 -16.91
CA PHE A 94 -4.53 3.85 -16.86
C PHE A 94 -5.22 4.13 -15.52
N LEU A 95 -5.92 3.13 -14.95
CA LEU A 95 -6.57 3.24 -13.65
C LEU A 95 -5.54 3.50 -12.53
N HIS A 96 -4.45 2.73 -12.51
CA HIS A 96 -3.37 2.95 -11.54
C HIS A 96 -2.77 4.37 -11.67
N LYS A 97 -2.59 4.88 -12.90
CA LYS A 97 -2.11 6.26 -13.13
C LYS A 97 -3.07 7.32 -12.57
N ILE A 98 -4.37 7.22 -12.86
CA ILE A 98 -5.35 8.22 -12.39
C ILE A 98 -5.55 8.14 -10.86
N MET A 99 -5.57 6.93 -10.29
CA MET A 99 -5.66 6.73 -8.84
C MET A 99 -4.44 7.31 -8.13
N CYS A 100 -3.24 6.99 -8.62
CA CYS A 100 -1.99 7.53 -8.10
C CYS A 100 -1.97 9.07 -8.15
N LYS A 101 -2.41 9.66 -9.27
CA LYS A 101 -2.49 11.13 -9.40
C LYS A 101 -3.45 11.74 -8.39
N SER A 102 -4.63 11.13 -8.19
CA SER A 102 -5.62 11.57 -7.20
C SER A 102 -5.05 11.50 -5.78
N ILE A 103 -4.44 10.37 -5.40
CA ILE A 103 -3.82 10.18 -4.09
C ILE A 103 -2.69 11.19 -3.85
N ASN A 104 -1.80 11.37 -4.84
CA ASN A 104 -0.70 12.32 -4.73
C ASN A 104 -1.19 13.75 -4.50
N ARG A 105 -2.24 14.17 -5.21
CA ARG A 105 -2.89 15.47 -4.99
C ARG A 105 -3.45 15.57 -3.57
N ALA A 106 -4.15 14.54 -3.10
CA ALA A 106 -4.74 14.53 -1.77
C ALA A 106 -3.66 14.65 -0.67
N ILE A 107 -2.60 13.86 -0.76
CA ILE A 107 -1.48 13.88 0.19
C ILE A 107 -0.81 15.25 0.21
N LYS A 108 -0.50 15.82 -0.96
CA LYS A 108 0.16 17.13 -1.06
C LYS A 108 -0.68 18.29 -0.52
N ASN A 109 -2.01 18.16 -0.58
CA ASN A 109 -2.93 19.15 -0.04
C ASN A 109 -3.26 18.91 1.44
N THR A 110 -2.74 17.84 2.03
CA THR A 110 -3.00 17.48 3.42
C THR A 110 -1.88 17.99 4.33
N ASN A 111 -2.21 18.96 5.17
CA ASN A 111 -1.30 19.49 6.19
C ASN A 111 -1.28 18.58 7.43
N GLY A 112 -0.14 18.46 8.10
CA GLY A 112 -0.02 17.71 9.36
C GLY A 112 0.30 16.22 9.18
N LEU A 113 0.33 15.73 7.94
CA LEU A 113 0.67 14.33 7.64
C LEU A 113 2.11 14.01 8.05
N GLU A 114 2.99 15.00 8.00
CA GLU A 114 4.37 14.89 8.45
C GLU A 114 4.48 14.50 9.93
N ARG A 115 3.59 15.03 10.78
CA ARG A 115 3.55 14.69 12.20
C ARG A 115 3.15 13.24 12.42
N ILE A 116 2.22 12.74 11.60
CA ILE A 116 1.79 11.35 11.67
C ILE A 116 2.91 10.42 11.21
N VAL A 117 3.61 10.77 10.12
CA VAL A 117 4.79 10.01 9.67
C VAL A 117 5.85 9.95 10.76
N LEU A 118 6.14 11.08 11.43
CA LEU A 118 7.07 11.12 12.57
C LEU A 118 6.62 10.22 13.74
N LYS A 119 5.32 10.16 14.06
CA LYS A 119 4.78 9.27 15.11
C LYS A 119 5.04 7.79 14.81
N THR A 120 5.19 7.41 13.54
CA THR A 120 5.50 6.01 13.17
C THR A 120 6.94 5.60 13.49
N GLY A 121 7.85 6.56 13.65
CA GLY A 121 9.29 6.29 13.79
C GLY A 121 9.96 5.72 12.53
N MET A 122 9.23 5.60 11.42
CA MET A 122 9.74 5.07 10.15
C MET A 122 10.21 6.21 9.22
N ARG A 123 11.25 5.96 8.42
CA ARG A 123 11.71 6.89 7.37
C ARG A 123 10.72 6.99 6.21
N GLU A 124 10.09 5.86 5.89
CA GLU A 124 9.08 5.73 4.86
C GLU A 124 7.87 4.98 5.43
N VAL A 125 6.67 5.40 5.05
CA VAL A 125 5.40 4.78 5.48
C VAL A 125 4.65 4.32 4.24
N GLY A 126 4.28 3.03 4.19
CA GLY A 126 3.38 2.50 3.18
C GLY A 126 1.93 2.75 3.57
N LEU A 127 1.14 3.33 2.67
CA LEU A 127 -0.29 3.57 2.83
C LEU A 127 -1.06 2.85 1.73
N ARG A 128 -2.00 1.99 2.10
CA ARG A 128 -2.94 1.35 1.20
C ARG A 128 -4.24 2.15 1.18
N PHE A 129 -4.67 2.56 -0.01
CA PHE A 129 -5.88 3.35 -0.21
C PHE A 129 -7.03 2.44 -0.67
N ASP A 130 -8.14 2.46 0.06
CA ASP A 130 -9.37 1.77 -0.34
C ASP A 130 -10.35 2.75 -0.98
N PHE A 131 -10.46 2.70 -2.31
CA PHE A 131 -11.35 3.58 -3.07
C PHE A 131 -12.84 3.28 -2.88
N LEU A 132 -13.23 2.15 -2.26
CA LEU A 132 -14.64 1.90 -1.94
C LEU A 132 -15.06 2.58 -0.64
N SER A 133 -14.22 2.54 0.38
CA SER A 133 -14.57 3.04 1.72
C SER A 133 -13.94 4.38 2.09
N GLY A 134 -12.94 4.82 1.33
CA GLY A 134 -12.10 5.96 1.71
C GLY A 134 -11.16 5.65 2.89
N TRP A 135 -11.04 4.38 3.27
CA TRP A 135 -10.15 3.94 4.34
C TRP A 135 -8.69 3.91 3.87
N ILE A 136 -7.79 4.39 4.73
CA ILE A 136 -6.35 4.39 4.49
C ILE A 136 -5.68 3.57 5.60
N GLU A 137 -4.97 2.53 5.19
CA GLU A 137 -4.31 1.59 6.08
C GLU A 137 -2.79 1.73 5.98
N ILE A 138 -2.10 1.85 7.11
CA ILE A 138 -0.65 1.70 7.17
C ILE A 138 -0.30 0.24 6.92
N VAL A 139 0.55 0.00 5.93
CA VAL A 139 0.99 -1.32 5.52
C VAL A 139 2.50 -1.39 5.42
N ARG A 140 3.03 -2.60 5.60
CA ARG A 140 4.44 -2.86 5.28
C ARG A 140 4.65 -2.64 3.78
N ILE A 141 5.69 -1.90 3.44
CA ILE A 141 6.12 -1.70 2.06
C ILE A 141 6.56 -3.07 1.51
N PRO A 142 5.93 -3.58 0.43
CA PRO A 142 6.36 -4.83 -0.19
C PRO A 142 7.79 -4.72 -0.72
N ASN A 143 8.44 -5.85 -0.99
CA ASN A 143 9.74 -5.81 -1.66
C ASN A 143 9.56 -5.51 -3.15
N PRO A 144 10.51 -4.81 -3.79
CA PRO A 144 10.49 -4.66 -5.24
C PRO A 144 10.64 -6.01 -5.94
N PRO A 145 10.10 -6.17 -7.16
CA PRO A 145 10.19 -7.43 -7.90
C PRO A 145 11.66 -7.77 -8.19
N GLN A 146 12.05 -9.01 -7.91
CA GLN A 146 13.41 -9.50 -8.16
C GLN A 146 13.52 -10.23 -9.51
N PRO A 147 14.73 -10.29 -10.11
CA PRO A 147 14.95 -11.04 -11.36
C PRO A 147 14.55 -12.52 -11.27
N GLU A 148 14.86 -13.19 -10.16
CA GLU A 148 14.69 -14.64 -9.98
C GLU A 148 13.20 -15.04 -9.89
N GLU A 149 12.38 -14.23 -9.21
CA GLU A 149 10.93 -14.41 -9.08
C GLU A 149 10.18 -14.31 -10.42
N LEU A 150 10.85 -13.82 -11.47
CA LEU A 150 10.27 -13.61 -12.80
C LEU A 150 10.55 -14.78 -13.76
N HIS A 151 11.39 -15.76 -13.42
CA HIS A 151 11.71 -16.89 -14.30
C HIS A 151 10.72 -18.08 -14.22
N GLU A 152 9.87 -18.17 -13.19
CA GLU A 152 9.02 -19.36 -12.96
C GLU A 152 7.73 -19.46 -13.80
N GLN A 153 7.41 -18.48 -14.65
CA GLN A 153 6.17 -18.48 -15.46
C GLN A 153 6.37 -18.82 -16.95
N GLY A 154 7.37 -19.65 -17.27
CA GLY A 154 7.77 -20.00 -18.64
C GLY A 154 7.82 -21.49 -18.98
N SER A 155 7.05 -22.35 -18.30
CA SER A 155 6.99 -23.79 -18.61
C SER A 155 5.56 -24.28 -18.90
N GLY A 156 4.79 -23.49 -19.66
CA GLY A 156 3.62 -24.00 -20.35
C GLY A 156 4.05 -24.33 -21.78
N LEU A 157 4.16 -25.61 -22.12
CA LEU A 157 4.39 -26.06 -23.49
C LEU A 157 3.30 -25.50 -24.42
N ASP A 158 3.65 -24.53 -25.26
CA ASP A 158 2.98 -24.32 -26.54
C ASP A 158 3.41 -25.46 -27.47
N LEU A 159 2.77 -26.62 -27.31
CA LEU A 159 2.80 -27.69 -28.29
C LEU A 159 2.03 -27.21 -29.52
N HIS A 160 2.78 -26.84 -30.55
CA HIS A 160 2.27 -26.70 -31.90
C HIS A 160 1.55 -27.99 -32.30
N GLN A 161 0.23 -27.94 -32.36
CA GLN A 161 -0.55 -28.92 -33.10
C GLN A 161 -0.93 -28.25 -34.44
N GLN A 162 -0.12 -28.56 -35.45
CA GLN A 162 -0.50 -28.38 -36.85
C GLN A 162 -1.57 -29.44 -37.14
N ASP A 163 -2.81 -28.99 -37.31
CA ASP A 163 -3.87 -29.82 -37.85
C ASP A 163 -3.59 -30.10 -39.34
N THR A 164 -3.73 -31.38 -39.67
CA THR A 164 -3.73 -32.02 -41.00
C THR A 164 -4.77 -31.46 -41.95
#